data_AF-A0AAU5XS90-F1
#
_entry.id   AF-A0AAU5XS90-F1
#
_cell.length_a   1.000
_cell.length_b   1.000
_cell.length_c   1.000
_cell.angle_alpha   90.00
_cell.angle_beta   90.00
_cell.angle_gamma   90.00
#
_symmetry.space_group_name_H-M   'P 1'
#
loop_
_entity.id
_entity.type
_entity.pdbx_description
1 polymer ?
#
loop_
_entity_poly.entity_id
_entity_poly.type
_entity_poly.pdbx_seq_one_letter_code
_entity_poly.pdbx_strand_id
1 'polypeptide(L)'
;MASVLVAGGILDENWRSPGDPEAKRLAARSRVIADPELSARFPERNGTRLEVLPDDGHVLVAGQDTFPSMTVDEIVQRFHVAADAVYGHAGSVAILDLVQCLDRARSVADLTRALQPC
;
A
#
# COMPACT_ATOMS: atom_id res chain seq x y z
N MET A 1 9.82 5.24 -2.50
CA MET A 1 11.06 5.04 -1.72
C MET A 1 11.60 6.34 -1.16
N ALA A 2 12.03 7.31 -1.99
CA ALA A 2 12.64 8.54 -1.48
C ALA A 2 11.73 9.30 -0.48
N SER A 3 10.44 9.46 -0.79
CA SER A 3 9.46 10.07 0.12
C SER A 3 9.32 9.31 1.46
N VAL A 4 9.36 7.99 1.42
CA VAL A 4 9.28 7.11 2.61
C VAL A 4 10.51 7.29 3.50
N LEU A 5 11.71 7.36 2.90
CA LEU A 5 12.95 7.57 3.65
C LEU A 5 13.00 8.94 4.31
N VAL A 6 12.56 9.99 3.61
CA VAL A 6 12.46 11.35 4.15
C VAL A 6 11.44 11.42 5.29
N ALA A 7 10.28 10.79 5.12
CA ALA A 7 9.23 10.80 6.14
C ALA A 7 9.45 9.82 7.30
N GLY A 8 10.44 8.93 7.20
CA GLY A 8 10.69 7.87 8.18
C GLY A 8 9.64 6.74 8.17
N GLY A 9 8.78 6.65 7.14
CA GLY A 9 7.71 5.66 7.07
C GLY A 9 6.80 5.80 5.86
N ILE A 10 5.95 4.79 5.67
CA ILE A 10 4.85 4.78 4.67
C ILE A 10 3.65 5.46 5.32
N LEU A 11 3.32 6.67 4.89
CA LEU A 11 2.30 7.54 5.45
C LEU A 11 1.50 8.20 4.32
N ASP A 12 0.17 8.34 4.45
CA ASP A 12 -0.69 8.93 3.40
C ASP A 12 -0.16 10.28 2.87
N GLU A 13 0.51 11.05 3.72
CA GLU A 13 1.16 12.32 3.40
C GLU A 13 2.22 12.19 2.30
N ASN A 14 2.90 11.03 2.17
CA ASN A 14 3.90 10.81 1.11
C ASN A 14 3.30 11.00 -0.30
N TRP A 15 1.99 10.81 -0.45
CA TRP A 15 1.27 10.92 -1.72
C TRP A 15 0.53 12.26 -1.90
N ARG A 16 0.34 13.03 -0.82
CA ARG A 16 -0.30 14.35 -0.89
C ARG A 16 0.61 15.44 -1.42
N SER A 17 1.93 15.29 -1.27
CA SER A 17 2.93 16.26 -1.74
C SER A 17 3.99 15.61 -2.64
N PRO A 18 3.64 15.24 -3.89
CA PRO A 18 4.61 14.68 -4.85
C PRO A 18 5.72 15.69 -5.22
N GLY A 19 5.55 16.95 -4.84
CA GLY A 19 6.46 18.06 -5.09
C GLY A 19 7.60 18.21 -4.10
N ASP A 20 7.62 17.46 -2.99
CA ASP A 20 8.57 17.63 -1.88
C ASP A 20 10.03 17.73 -2.37
N PRO A 21 10.70 18.89 -2.17
CA PRO A 21 12.07 19.11 -2.60
C PRO A 21 13.07 18.11 -2.02
N GLU A 22 12.86 17.62 -0.79
CA GLU A 22 13.78 16.67 -0.17
C GLU A 22 13.64 15.28 -0.77
N ALA A 23 12.40 14.79 -0.91
CA ALA A 23 12.12 13.54 -1.61
C ALA A 23 12.65 13.58 -3.06
N LYS A 24 12.49 14.71 -3.78
CA LYS A 24 13.05 14.88 -5.14
C LYS A 24 14.57 14.83 -5.17
N ARG A 25 15.24 15.49 -4.23
CA ARG A 25 16.71 15.48 -4.12
C ARG A 25 17.23 14.06 -3.88
N LEU A 26 16.57 13.30 -3.01
CA LEU A 26 16.93 11.92 -2.74
C LEU A 26 16.62 10.99 -3.92
N ALA A 27 15.46 11.19 -4.59
CA ALA A 27 15.10 10.44 -5.79
C ALA A 27 16.11 10.65 -6.93
N ALA A 28 16.62 11.88 -7.11
CA ALA A 28 17.64 12.19 -8.10
C ALA A 28 18.99 11.48 -7.84
N ARG A 29 19.26 11.06 -6.60
CA ARG A 29 20.44 10.26 -6.20
C ARG A 29 20.16 8.75 -6.20
N SER A 30 18.93 8.34 -6.50
CA SER A 30 18.50 6.94 -6.45
C SER A 30 18.57 6.29 -7.83
N ARG A 31 18.88 4.99 -7.87
CA ARG A 31 18.80 4.17 -9.08
C ARG A 31 17.98 2.92 -8.80
N VAL A 32 17.11 2.56 -9.73
CA VAL A 32 16.39 1.29 -9.73
C VAL A 32 17.17 0.30 -10.59
N ILE A 33 17.41 -0.90 -10.05
CA ILE A 33 18.09 -1.98 -10.74
C ILE A 33 17.13 -3.15 -10.79
N ALA A 34 16.83 -3.64 -12.00
CA ALA A 34 16.05 -4.86 -12.17
C ALA A 34 16.93 -6.07 -11.79
N ASP A 35 16.37 -6.99 -11.01
CA ASP A 35 17.00 -8.25 -10.66
C ASP A 35 16.40 -9.38 -11.53
N PRO A 36 17.16 -9.93 -12.49
CA PRO A 36 16.67 -11.00 -13.35
C PRO A 36 16.30 -12.28 -12.60
N GLU A 37 16.96 -12.58 -11.47
CA GLU A 37 16.68 -13.77 -10.68
C GLU A 37 15.38 -13.63 -9.91
N LEU A 38 15.10 -12.44 -9.34
CA LEU A 38 13.78 -12.16 -8.75
C LEU A 38 12.69 -12.24 -9.81
N SER A 39 12.94 -11.66 -11.00
CA SER A 39 11.98 -11.66 -12.11
C SER A 39 11.65 -13.09 -12.59
N ALA A 40 12.67 -13.95 -12.68
CA ALA A 40 12.49 -15.35 -13.08
C ALA A 40 11.75 -16.21 -12.04
N ARG A 41 11.69 -15.76 -10.78
CA ARG A 41 11.06 -16.47 -9.66
C ARG A 41 9.74 -15.84 -9.21
N PHE A 42 9.15 -14.97 -10.02
CA PHE A 42 7.84 -14.42 -9.76
C PHE A 42 6.75 -15.46 -10.09
N PRO A 43 5.71 -15.64 -9.24
CA PRO A 43 5.36 -14.84 -8.07
C PRO A 43 5.97 -15.31 -6.73
N GLU A 44 6.72 -16.43 -6.70
CA GLU A 44 7.25 -16.99 -5.46
C GLU A 44 8.26 -16.08 -4.74
N ARG A 45 8.97 -15.22 -5.50
CA ARG A 45 9.78 -14.11 -4.99
C ARG A 45 9.37 -12.82 -5.70
N ASN A 46 8.80 -11.91 -4.93
CA ASN A 46 8.31 -10.61 -5.39
C ASN A 46 8.88 -9.47 -4.53
N GLY A 47 9.99 -9.74 -3.85
CA GLY A 47 10.65 -8.86 -2.92
C GLY A 47 11.40 -7.68 -3.53
N THR A 48 12.12 -6.96 -2.68
CA THR A 48 12.99 -5.85 -3.08
C THR A 48 14.16 -5.75 -2.11
N ARG A 49 15.33 -5.34 -2.64
CA ARG A 49 16.51 -4.98 -1.86
C ARG A 49 16.78 -3.49 -2.03
N LEU A 50 17.07 -2.83 -0.91
CA LEU A 50 17.47 -1.44 -0.82
C LEU A 50 18.91 -1.37 -0.31
N GLU A 51 19.73 -0.59 -1.00
CA GLU A 51 21.07 -0.24 -0.57
C GLU A 51 21.18 1.28 -0.43
N VAL A 52 21.69 1.73 0.71
CA VAL A 52 21.95 3.15 0.99
C VAL A 52 23.43 3.30 1.28
N LEU A 53 24.07 4.25 0.62
CA LEU A 53 25.46 4.65 0.83
C LEU A 53 25.45 6.06 1.45
N PRO A 54 25.58 6.18 2.79
CA PRO A 54 25.74 7.47 3.45
C PRO A 54 27.14 8.03 3.19
N ASP A 55 27.33 9.30 3.53
CA ASP A 55 28.56 10.04 3.16
C ASP A 55 29.81 9.57 3.93
N ASP A 56 29.64 8.81 5.02
CA ASP A 56 30.72 8.16 5.76
C ASP A 56 31.20 6.83 5.13
N GLY A 57 30.60 6.44 4.01
CA GLY A 57 31.09 5.39 3.11
C GLY A 57 30.69 3.96 3.48
N HIS A 58 29.94 3.73 4.56
CA HIS A 58 29.40 2.39 4.85
C HIS A 58 28.17 2.11 3.98
N VAL A 59 27.86 0.84 3.73
CA VAL A 59 26.64 0.45 2.99
C VAL A 59 25.63 -0.15 3.95
N LEU A 60 24.45 0.45 4.00
CA LEU A 60 23.29 -0.12 4.67
C LEU A 60 22.49 -0.92 3.65
N VAL A 61 22.23 -2.19 3.96
CA VAL A 61 21.44 -3.08 3.12
C VAL A 61 20.22 -3.53 3.90
N ALA A 62 19.05 -3.33 3.32
CA ALA A 62 17.80 -3.90 3.81
C ALA A 62 17.08 -4.57 2.65
N GLY A 63 16.37 -5.65 2.91
CA GLY A 63 15.62 -6.31 1.87
C GLY A 63 14.62 -7.29 2.44
N GLN A 64 13.67 -7.63 1.59
CA GLN A 64 12.66 -8.63 1.88
C GLN A 64 12.47 -9.45 0.61
N ASP A 65 12.47 -10.77 0.72
CA ASP A 65 12.40 -11.68 -0.44
C ASP A 65 10.99 -11.83 -1.01
N THR A 66 9.98 -11.67 -0.15
CA THR A 66 8.58 -11.82 -0.50
C THR A 66 7.74 -10.79 0.23
N PHE A 67 6.76 -10.19 -0.45
CA PHE A 67 5.71 -9.40 0.20
C PHE A 67 4.52 -10.30 0.46
N PRO A 68 4.25 -10.68 1.73
CA PRO A 68 3.05 -11.46 2.03
C PRO A 68 1.82 -10.63 1.68
N SER A 69 0.83 -11.28 1.07
CA SER A 69 -0.50 -10.69 0.93
C SER A 69 -1.08 -10.39 2.30
N MET A 70 -1.87 -9.32 2.39
CA MET A 70 -2.64 -9.04 3.60
C MET A 70 -3.59 -10.19 3.91
N THR A 71 -3.73 -10.52 5.19
CA THR A 71 -4.78 -11.41 5.69
C THR A 71 -6.16 -10.76 5.51
N VAL A 72 -7.22 -11.56 5.60
CA VAL A 72 -8.59 -11.05 5.54
C VAL A 72 -8.83 -10.01 6.64
N ASP A 73 -8.36 -10.26 7.85
CA ASP A 73 -8.53 -9.34 8.99
C ASP A 73 -7.80 -8.01 8.76
N GLU A 74 -6.59 -8.04 8.21
CA GLU A 74 -5.86 -6.82 7.85
C GLU A 74 -6.57 -6.04 6.73
N ILE A 75 -7.16 -6.72 5.74
CA ILE A 75 -7.93 -6.09 4.67
C ILE A 75 -9.18 -5.42 5.25
N VAL A 76 -9.93 -6.13 6.10
CA VAL A 76 -11.13 -5.61 6.78
C VAL A 76 -10.78 -4.41 7.65
N GLN A 77 -9.72 -4.49 8.44
CA GLN A 77 -9.26 -3.38 9.26
C GLN A 77 -8.91 -2.16 8.41
N ARG A 78 -8.18 -2.35 7.31
CA ARG A 78 -7.81 -1.27 6.39
C ARG A 78 -9.03 -0.68 5.68
N PHE A 79 -10.02 -1.50 5.36
CA PHE A 79 -11.30 -1.04 4.82
C PHE A 79 -12.01 -0.11 5.83
N HIS A 80 -12.13 -0.51 7.10
CA HIS A 80 -12.75 0.34 8.13
C HIS A 80 -12.02 1.66 8.35
N VAL A 81 -10.69 1.65 8.40
CA VAL A 81 -9.89 2.90 8.50
C VAL A 81 -10.26 3.91 7.40
N ALA A 82 -10.50 3.44 6.17
CA ALA A 82 -10.85 4.31 5.05
C ALA A 82 -12.36 4.64 4.98
N ALA A 83 -13.23 3.64 5.17
CA ALA A 83 -14.65 3.74 4.92
C ALA A 83 -15.41 4.41 6.08
N ASP A 84 -14.98 4.21 7.33
CA ASP A 84 -15.66 4.76 8.50
C ASP A 84 -15.70 6.29 8.47
N ALA A 85 -14.66 6.93 7.91
CA ALA A 85 -14.58 8.38 7.76
C ALA A 85 -15.62 8.95 6.77
N VAL A 86 -16.14 8.14 5.86
CA VAL A 86 -17.08 8.55 4.80
C VAL A 86 -18.51 8.09 5.12
N TYR A 87 -18.67 6.84 5.54
CA TYR A 87 -19.98 6.21 5.70
C TYR A 87 -20.40 6.03 7.17
N GLY A 88 -19.52 6.37 8.12
CA GLY A 88 -19.65 5.99 9.51
C GLY A 88 -19.44 4.48 9.72
N HIS A 89 -19.15 4.08 10.96
CA HIS A 89 -18.86 2.68 11.29
C HIS A 89 -20.03 1.73 10.96
N ALA A 90 -21.27 2.15 11.21
CA ALA A 90 -22.44 1.34 10.87
C ALA A 90 -22.60 1.16 9.34
N GLY A 91 -22.31 2.20 8.56
CA GLY A 91 -22.39 2.13 7.10
C GLY A 91 -21.30 1.26 6.50
N SER A 92 -20.06 1.37 6.98
CA SER A 92 -18.96 0.52 6.52
C SER A 92 -19.19 -0.96 6.83
N VAL A 93 -19.70 -1.31 8.02
CA VAL A 93 -20.09 -2.70 8.35
C VAL A 93 -21.15 -3.21 7.36
N ALA A 94 -22.20 -2.42 7.10
CA ALA A 94 -23.26 -2.83 6.16
C ALA A 94 -22.73 -3.04 4.72
N ILE A 95 -21.80 -2.18 4.27
CA ILE A 95 -21.13 -2.34 2.97
C ILE A 95 -20.30 -3.64 2.97
N LEU A 96 -19.53 -3.91 4.02
CA LEU A 96 -18.69 -5.09 4.11
C LEU A 96 -19.52 -6.38 4.08
N ASP A 97 -20.64 -6.43 4.80
CA ASP A 97 -21.56 -7.58 4.82
C ASP A 97 -22.12 -7.88 3.40
N LEU A 98 -22.47 -6.83 2.65
CA LEU A 98 -22.93 -6.96 1.26
C LEU A 98 -21.82 -7.48 0.33
N VAL A 99 -20.59 -7.00 0.51
CA VAL A 99 -19.42 -7.47 -0.26
C VAL A 99 -19.12 -8.95 0.03
N GLN A 100 -19.20 -9.38 1.30
CA GLN A 100 -18.96 -10.77 1.68
C GLN A 100 -19.98 -11.76 1.08
N CYS A 101 -21.17 -11.28 0.71
CA CYS A 101 -22.21 -12.10 0.09
C CYS A 101 -22.39 -11.85 -1.42
N LEU A 102 -21.47 -11.09 -2.04
CA LEU A 102 -21.62 -10.64 -3.43
C LEU A 102 -21.64 -11.79 -4.43
N ASP A 103 -20.90 -12.86 -4.16
CA ASP A 103 -20.85 -14.08 -4.95
C ASP A 103 -22.21 -14.81 -5.08
N ARG A 104 -23.08 -14.61 -4.10
CA ARG A 104 -24.43 -15.20 -4.01
C ARG A 104 -25.55 -14.20 -4.28
N ALA A 105 -25.21 -12.93 -4.46
CA ALA A 105 -26.19 -11.88 -4.69
C ALA A 105 -26.81 -12.01 -6.09
N ARG A 106 -28.15 -11.97 -6.17
CA ARG A 106 -28.86 -11.94 -7.47
C ARG A 106 -28.73 -10.59 -8.19
N SER A 107 -28.32 -9.54 -7.47
CA SER A 107 -28.20 -8.18 -7.95
C SER A 107 -27.23 -7.40 -7.06
N VAL A 108 -26.54 -6.42 -7.63
CA VAL A 108 -25.64 -5.50 -6.90
C VAL A 108 -26.34 -4.21 -6.44
N ALA A 109 -27.65 -4.08 -6.68
CA ALA A 109 -28.40 -2.85 -6.41
C ALA A 109 -28.32 -2.39 -4.95
N ASP A 110 -28.32 -3.33 -4.00
CA ASP A 110 -28.24 -3.01 -2.57
C ASP A 110 -26.85 -2.50 -2.19
N LEU A 111 -25.79 -3.07 -2.77
CA LEU A 111 -24.42 -2.57 -2.62
C LEU A 111 -24.28 -1.17 -3.23
N THR A 112 -24.79 -0.97 -4.46
CA THR A 112 -24.77 0.34 -5.11
C THR A 112 -25.48 1.40 -4.27
N ARG A 113 -26.62 1.06 -3.66
CA ARG A 113 -27.35 1.96 -2.76
C ARG A 113 -26.56 2.27 -1.48
N ALA A 114 -25.93 1.26 -0.88
CA ALA A 114 -25.12 1.44 0.33
C ALA A 114 -23.88 2.31 0.10
N LEU A 115 -23.35 2.33 -1.12
CA LEU A 115 -22.20 3.17 -1.51
C LEU A 115 -22.57 4.62 -1.84
N GLN A 116 -23.85 5.00 -1.83
CA GLN A 116 -24.25 6.41 -2.00
C GLN A 116 -23.96 7.16 -0.69
N PRO A 117 -23.07 8.17 -0.70
CA PRO A 117 -22.84 9.00 0.47
C PRO A 117 -24.14 9.70 0.87
N CYS A 118 -24.42 9.79 2.18
CA CYS A 118 -25.53 10.59 2.70
C CYS A 118 -25.32 12.09 2.47
#